data_AF-A0AAV8Y4Q0-F1
#
_entry.id   AF-A0AAV8Y4Q0-F1
#
_cell.length_a   1.000
_cell.length_b   1.000
_cell.length_c   1.000
_cell.angle_alpha   90.00
_cell.angle_beta   90.00
_cell.angle_gamma   90.00
#
_symmetry.space_group_name_H-M   'P 1'
#
loop_
_entity.id
_entity.type
_entity.pdbx_description
1 polymer ?
#
loop_
_entity_poly.entity_id
_entity_poly.type
_entity_poly.pdbx_seq_one_letter_code
_entity_poly.pdbx_strand_id
1 'polypeptide(L)' 'MANTMSTQKRQLWSEADMEQALNCVMEKSMGFKLAAKICNVPKTTLRRRFAKKKNKDGPKET' A
#
# COMPACT_ATOMS: atom_id res chain seq x y z
N MET A 1 15.69 32.54 -6.98
CA MET A 1 15.72 31.17 -6.42
C MET A 1 14.52 30.42 -7.00
N ALA A 2 14.72 29.63 -8.07
CA ALA A 2 13.63 28.92 -8.74
C ALA A 2 13.35 27.61 -7.99
N ASN A 3 12.31 27.59 -7.13
CA ASN A 3 11.85 26.35 -6.51
C ASN A 3 10.82 25.71 -7.45
N THR A 4 11.24 24.71 -8.21
CA THR A 4 10.38 23.97 -9.14
C THR A 4 9.24 23.30 -8.39
N MET A 5 8.00 23.64 -8.74
CA MET A 5 6.81 22.96 -8.25
C MET A 5 6.85 21.48 -8.62
N SER A 6 6.79 20.58 -7.64
CA SER A 6 6.25 19.24 -7.86
C SER A 6 4.94 19.14 -7.10
N THR A 7 3.83 18.99 -7.83
CA THR A 7 2.52 18.62 -7.29
C THR A 7 2.59 17.17 -6.79
N GLN A 8 3.48 16.89 -5.83
CA GLN A 8 3.46 15.64 -5.11
C GLN A 8 2.17 15.64 -4.32
N LYS A 9 1.16 14.93 -4.84
CA LYS A 9 0.01 14.49 -4.06
C LYS A 9 0.60 13.90 -2.79
N ARG A 10 0.53 14.66 -1.69
CA ARG A 10 1.13 14.32 -0.39
C ARG A 10 0.64 12.92 -0.03
N GLN A 11 1.43 11.91 -0.34
CA GLN A 11 1.16 10.56 0.13
C GLN A 11 1.39 10.67 1.63
N LEU A 12 0.30 10.63 2.40
CA LEU A 12 0.32 10.72 3.86
C LEU A 12 0.91 9.46 4.53
N TRP A 13 1.39 8.52 3.72
CA TRP A 13 1.86 7.20 4.12
C TRP A 13 3.23 6.96 3.52
N SER A 14 4.11 6.37 4.32
CA SER A 14 5.44 5.98 3.88
C SER A 14 5.40 4.62 3.21
N GLU A 15 6.45 4.27 2.48
CA GLU A 15 6.56 2.93 1.90
C GLU A 15 6.65 1.85 2.98
N ALA A 16 7.33 2.14 4.10
CA ALA A 16 7.40 1.26 5.27
C ALA A 16 6.00 0.96 5.85
N ASP A 17 5.17 1.98 6.04
CA ASP A 17 3.79 1.83 6.51
C ASP A 17 2.97 0.96 5.55
N MET A 18 3.19 1.14 4.25
CA MET A 18 2.52 0.40 3.21
C MET A 18 2.91 -1.08 3.21
N GLU A 19 4.19 -1.38 3.41
CA GLU A 19 4.71 -2.75 3.51
C GLU A 19 4.25 -3.46 4.78
N GLN A 20 4.27 -2.76 5.92
CA GLN A 20 3.71 -3.30 7.17
C GLN A 20 2.23 -3.63 6.99
N ALA A 21 1.44 -2.73 6.41
CA ALA A 21 0.03 -2.97 6.14
C ALA A 21 -0.19 -4.17 5.20
N LEU A 22 0.68 -4.38 4.21
CA LEU A 22 0.61 -5.52 3.31
C LEU A 22 0.93 -6.84 4.04
N ASN A 23 1.97 -6.86 4.87
CA ASN A 23 2.34 -8.05 5.65
C ASN A 23 1.22 -8.43 6.63
N CYS A 24 0.68 -7.46 7.39
CA CYS A 24 -0.43 -7.71 8.32
C CYS A 24 -1.68 -8.31 7.64
N VAL A 25 -1.94 -7.91 6.38
CA VAL A 25 -3.04 -8.46 5.58
C VAL A 25 -2.69 -9.84 4.99
N MET A 26 -1.44 -10.04 4.55
CA MET A 26 -0.97 -11.32 4.00
C MET A 26 -0.97 -12.43 5.05
N GLU A 27 -0.52 -12.12 6.27
CA GLU A 27 -0.48 -13.04 7.40
C GLU A 27 -1.87 -13.42 7.94
N LYS A 28 -2.97 -13.01 7.26
CA LYS A 28 -4.38 -13.24 7.62
C LYS A 28 -4.78 -12.73 9.02
N SER A 29 -3.86 -12.08 9.72
CA SER A 29 -4.06 -11.53 11.07
C SER A 29 -4.98 -10.30 11.04
N MET A 30 -4.97 -9.53 9.94
CA MET A 30 -5.65 -8.24 9.90
C MET A 30 -6.43 -7.96 8.60
N GLY A 31 -7.69 -7.56 8.71
CA GLY A 31 -8.48 -7.11 7.57
C GLY A 31 -8.03 -5.74 7.04
N PHE A 32 -8.22 -5.48 5.74
CA PHE A 32 -7.83 -4.22 5.08
C PHE A 32 -8.29 -2.94 5.79
N LYS A 33 -9.43 -2.96 6.47
CA LYS A 33 -9.98 -1.80 7.20
C LYS A 33 -9.17 -1.50 8.46
N LEU A 34 -8.68 -2.54 9.15
CA LEU A 34 -7.91 -2.40 10.38
C LEU A 34 -6.45 -2.05 10.04
N ALA A 35 -5.85 -2.74 9.07
CA ALA A 35 -4.49 -2.45 8.61
C ALA A 35 -4.35 -1.01 8.06
N ALA A 36 -5.35 -0.53 7.31
CA ALA A 36 -5.40 0.85 6.83
C ALA A 36 -5.41 1.88 7.97
N LYS A 37 -6.09 1.59 9.08
CA LYS A 37 -6.14 2.48 10.24
C LYS A 37 -4.84 2.49 11.02
N ILE A 38 -4.24 1.31 11.26
CA ILE A 38 -3.04 1.16 12.08
C ILE A 38 -1.82 1.76 11.36
N CYS A 39 -1.65 1.45 10.08
CA CYS A 39 -0.52 1.96 9.30
C CYS A 39 -0.83 3.30 8.61
N ASN A 40 -1.95 3.95 8.93
CA ASN A 40 -2.38 5.22 8.33
C ASN A 40 -2.33 5.26 6.79
N VAL A 41 -2.60 4.13 6.15
CA VAL A 41 -2.55 3.98 4.69
C VAL A 41 -3.96 3.96 4.08
N PRO A 42 -4.18 4.56 2.90
CA PRO A 42 -5.48 4.49 2.25
C PRO A 42 -5.84 3.05 1.88
N LYS A 43 -7.04 2.62 2.31
CA LYS A 43 -7.57 1.26 2.04
C LYS A 43 -7.57 0.91 0.55
N THR A 44 -7.93 1.86 -0.31
CA THR A 44 -7.97 1.67 -1.76
C THR A 44 -6.58 1.45 -2.34
N THR A 45 -5.60 2.22 -1.89
CA THR A 45 -4.18 2.06 -2.24
C THR A 45 -3.63 0.72 -1.75
N LEU A 46 -3.91 0.35 -0.50
CA LEU A 46 -3.53 -0.92 0.10
C LEU A 46 -4.06 -2.10 -0.71
N ARG A 47 -5.35 -2.09 -1.05
CA ARG A 47 -5.97 -3.14 -1.87
C ARG A 47 -5.33 -3.24 -3.25
N ARG A 48 -5.10 -2.11 -3.92
CA ARG A 48 -4.48 -2.09 -5.26
C ARG A 48 -3.06 -2.64 -5.23
N ARG A 49 -2.24 -2.24 -4.25
CA ARG A 49 -0.88 -2.76 -4.09
C ARG A 49 -0.89 -4.23 -3.68
N PHE A 50 -1.80 -4.66 -2.81
CA PHE A 50 -1.96 -6.06 -2.41
C PHE A 50 -2.31 -6.95 -3.60
N ALA A 51 -3.30 -6.55 -4.42
CA ALA A 51 -3.66 -7.28 -5.64
C ALA A 51 -2.48 -7.38 -6.62
N LYS A 52 -1.73 -6.28 -6.81
CA LYS A 52 -0.50 -6.30 -7.63
C LYS A 52 0.58 -7.21 -7.06
N LYS A 53 0.80 -7.22 -5.74
CA LYS A 53 1.79 -8.07 -5.07
C LYS A 53 1.39 -9.55 -5.19
N LYS A 54 0.11 -9.87 -4.97
CA LYS A 54 -0.44 -11.22 -5.20
C LYS A 54 -0.29 -11.68 -6.65
N ASN A 55 -0.48 -10.79 -7.63
CA ASN A 55 -0.31 -11.13 -9.04
C ASN A 55 1.16 -11.28 -9.47
N LYS A 56 2.13 -10.75 -8.71
CA LYS A 56 3.56 -11.02 -8.96
C LYS A 56 4.00 -12.38 -8.44
N ASP A 57 3.37 -12.87 -7.39
CA ASP A 57 3.59 -14.20 -6.79
C ASP A 57 2.64 -15.29 -7.33
N GLY A 58 1.59 -14.89 -8.05
CA GLY A 58 0.70 -15.81 -8.77
C GLY A 58 1.30 -16.22 -10.12
N PRO A 59 0.96 -17.42 -10.64
CA PRO A 59 1.52 -17.92 -11.89
C PRO A 59 1.26 -16.91 -13.00
N LYS A 60 2.29 -16.60 -13.77
CA LYS A 60 2.13 -15.94 -15.07
C LYS A 60 1.29 -16.87 -15.94
N GLU A 61 -0.01 -16.64 -16.00
CA GLU A 61 -0.84 -17.23 -17.05
C GLU A 61 -0.80 -16.31 -18.27
N THR A 62 -0.09 -16.82 -19.29
CA THR A 62 0.01 -16.45 -20.72
C THR A 62 0.67 -15.13 -21.10
#